data_AF-A0A958FTH5-F1
#
_entry.id   AF-A0A958FTH5-F1
#
_cell.length_a   1.000
_cell.length_b   1.000
_cell.length_c   1.000
_cell.angle_alpha   90.00
_cell.angle_beta   90.00
_cell.angle_gamma   90.00
#
_symmetry.space_group_name_H-M   'P 1'
#
loop_
_entity.id
_entity.type
_entity.pdbx_description
1 polymer ?
#
loop_
_entity_poly.entity_id
_entity_poly.type
_entity_poly.pdbx_seq_one_letter_code
_entity_poly.pdbx_strand_id
1 'polypeptide(L)'
;MISVTQVFVFAQDTHPEMTLVDSVVVTEQKEGKIATYNLTATKLPVPNRLTPASVSVVTQAVFNAQNSTVLGDALRNISGINVQSGNGVYDYFTIRGFNSLDNGLVLTNGTAEPEVT
;
A
#
# COMPACT_ATOMS: atom_id res chain seq x y z
N MET A 1 23.01 14.31 45.12
CA MET A 1 22.25 15.37 44.42
C MET A 1 21.92 14.84 43.03
N ILE A 2 20.64 14.59 42.75
CA ILE A 2 19.93 14.84 41.48
C ILE A 2 18.48 14.40 41.75
N SER A 3 17.59 15.38 41.64
CA SER A 3 16.20 15.37 42.08
C SER A 3 15.29 14.75 41.02
N VAL A 4 14.40 13.84 41.41
CA VAL A 4 13.33 13.31 40.55
C VAL A 4 12.13 14.24 40.72
N THR A 5 11.81 15.02 39.68
CA THR A 5 10.63 15.89 39.68
C THR A 5 9.39 15.05 39.32
N GLN A 6 8.54 14.77 40.30
CA GLN A 6 7.20 14.22 40.09
C GLN A 6 6.19 15.37 40.02
N VAL A 7 5.43 15.44 38.92
CA VAL A 7 4.34 16.41 38.76
C VAL A 7 3.06 15.78 39.31
N PHE A 8 2.52 16.37 40.37
CA PHE A 8 1.19 16.06 40.92
C PHE A 8 0.16 17.02 40.30
N VAL A 9 -0.99 16.51 39.85
CA VAL A 9 -2.19 17.34 39.59
C VAL A 9 -3.42 16.63 40.16
N PHE A 10 -4.29 17.46 40.74
CA PHE A 10 -5.30 17.19 41.75
C PHE A 10 -6.53 16.39 41.29
N ALA A 11 -7.07 15.60 42.21
CA ALA A 11 -8.39 14.99 42.13
C ALA A 11 -9.47 16.06 42.30
N GLN A 12 -10.49 16.03 41.45
CA GLN A 12 -11.77 16.71 41.66
C GLN A 12 -12.85 15.62 41.68
N ASP A 13 -13.37 15.33 42.87
CA ASP A 13 -14.40 14.33 43.11
C ASP A 13 -15.74 15.05 43.27
N THR A 14 -16.63 14.94 42.28
CA THR A 14 -18.07 15.26 42.41
C THR A 14 -18.92 14.52 41.38
N HIS A 15 -19.59 13.46 41.86
CA HIS A 15 -20.84 12.80 41.44
C HIS A 15 -20.94 11.98 40.13
N PRO A 16 -21.56 10.78 40.17
CA PRO A 16 -21.61 9.84 39.05
C PRO A 16 -22.82 10.12 38.16
N GLU A 17 -22.62 10.83 37.05
CA GLU A 17 -23.49 10.64 35.89
C GLU A 17 -22.77 9.66 34.96
N MET A 18 -23.26 8.43 34.90
CA MET A 18 -22.78 7.44 33.94
C MET A 18 -23.29 7.82 32.55
N THR A 19 -22.73 8.88 31.96
CA THR A 19 -22.68 9.00 30.50
C THR A 19 -21.74 7.91 30.02
N LEU A 20 -22.31 6.89 29.40
CA LEU A 20 -21.59 5.82 28.74
C LEU A 20 -20.87 6.45 27.53
N VAL A 21 -19.68 6.99 27.80
CA VAL A 21 -18.79 7.50 26.77
C VAL A 21 -18.29 6.31 25.98
N ASP A 22 -18.80 6.17 24.75
CA ASP A 22 -18.34 5.18 23.80
C ASP A 22 -16.87 5.49 23.50
N SER A 23 -15.97 4.64 24.00
CA SER A 23 -14.54 4.81 23.79
C SER A 23 -14.24 4.44 22.33
N VAL A 24 -14.09 5.45 21.48
CA VAL A 24 -13.62 5.26 20.11
C VAL A 24 -12.13 4.91 20.17
N VAL A 25 -11.82 3.62 20.14
CA VAL A 25 -10.45 3.13 19.97
C VAL A 25 -10.07 3.33 18.51
N VAL A 26 -9.45 4.47 18.20
CA VAL A 26 -8.78 4.69 16.91
C VAL A 26 -7.54 3.81 16.89
N THR A 27 -7.68 2.61 16.33
CA THR A 27 -6.53 1.73 16.12
C THR A 27 -5.83 2.21 14.86
N GLU A 28 -4.70 2.93 15.00
CA GLU A 28 -3.88 3.27 13.85
C GLU A 28 -3.30 2.00 13.24
N GLN A 29 -3.83 1.58 12.10
CA GLN A 29 -3.18 0.56 11.28
C GLN A 29 -2.11 1.24 10.44
N LYS A 30 -0.88 1.31 10.97
CA LYS A 30 0.26 1.77 10.18
C LYS A 30 0.50 0.79 9.03
N GLU A 31 0.20 1.22 7.81
CA GLU A 31 0.44 0.42 6.63
C GLU A 31 1.94 0.16 6.47
N GLY A 32 2.32 -1.12 6.47
CA GLY A 32 3.69 -1.55 6.31
C GLY A 32 4.23 -1.27 4.91
N LYS A 33 5.54 -1.06 4.80
CA LYS A 33 6.22 -0.99 3.49
C LYS A 33 6.31 -2.35 2.79
N ILE A 34 6.17 -3.43 3.55
CA ILE A 34 6.27 -4.82 3.06
C ILE A 34 4.89 -5.45 3.13
N ALA A 35 4.36 -5.91 2.00
CA ALA A 35 3.11 -6.63 1.95
C ALA A 35 3.32 -8.11 2.33
N THR A 36 2.49 -8.61 3.24
CA THR A 36 2.54 -10.02 3.70
C THR A 36 1.60 -10.93 2.91
N TYR A 37 0.53 -10.37 2.35
CA TYR A 37 -0.54 -11.08 1.64
C TYR A 37 -0.76 -10.47 0.25
N ASN A 38 -1.34 -11.25 -0.65
CA ASN A 38 -1.93 -10.75 -1.89
C ASN A 38 -3.31 -11.37 -2.12
N LEU A 39 -4.15 -10.66 -2.87
CA LEU A 39 -5.44 -11.17 -3.36
C LEU A 39 -5.43 -11.27 -4.89
N THR A 40 -4.76 -10.35 -5.58
CA THR A 40 -4.83 -10.23 -7.04
C THR A 40 -4.22 -11.41 -7.78
N ALA A 41 -3.13 -11.99 -7.26
CA ALA A 41 -2.38 -13.03 -7.97
C ALA A 41 -3.08 -14.40 -7.95
N THR A 42 -3.75 -14.75 -6.85
CA THR A 42 -4.41 -16.05 -6.66
C THR A 42 -5.94 -15.94 -6.66
N LYS A 43 -6.49 -14.71 -6.71
CA LYS A 43 -7.92 -14.39 -6.47
C LYS A 43 -8.43 -14.82 -5.08
N LEU A 44 -7.53 -15.13 -4.16
CA LEU A 44 -7.79 -15.57 -2.79
C LEU A 44 -6.82 -14.86 -1.85
N PRO A 45 -7.16 -14.61 -0.57
CA PRO A 45 -6.23 -14.01 0.38
C PRO A 45 -5.16 -15.02 0.80
N VAL A 46 -4.05 -15.05 0.09
CA VAL A 46 -2.94 -15.99 0.32
C VAL A 46 -1.70 -15.21 0.78
N PRO A 47 -0.95 -15.70 1.79
CA PRO A 47 0.34 -15.12 2.13
C PRO A 47 1.31 -15.17 0.94
N ASN A 48 2.11 -14.12 0.74
CA ASN A 48 3.07 -14.05 -0.36
C ASN A 48 4.07 -15.23 -0.35
N ARG A 49 4.43 -15.73 0.85
CA ARG A 49 5.32 -16.89 1.02
C ARG A 49 4.72 -18.22 0.52
N LEU A 50 3.40 -18.33 0.44
CA LEU A 50 2.70 -19.54 -0.01
C LEU A 50 2.19 -19.42 -1.45
N THR A 51 2.41 -18.28 -2.11
CA THR A 51 1.98 -18.10 -3.50
C THR A 51 2.94 -18.84 -4.43
N PRO A 52 2.47 -19.75 -5.31
CA PRO A 52 3.33 -20.56 -6.19
C PRO A 52 3.83 -19.78 -7.42
N ALA A 53 3.96 -18.47 -7.30
CA ALA A 53 4.37 -17.57 -8.37
C ALA A 53 5.17 -16.40 -7.79
N SER A 54 6.02 -15.80 -8.63
CA SER A 54 6.75 -14.58 -8.30
C SER A 54 5.81 -13.38 -8.28
N VAL A 55 5.47 -12.89 -7.09
CA VAL A 55 4.61 -11.71 -6.89
C VAL A 55 5.39 -10.61 -6.19
N SER A 56 5.30 -9.39 -6.72
CA SER A 56 5.83 -8.19 -6.07
C SER A 56 4.69 -7.19 -5.87
N VAL A 57 4.61 -6.58 -4.69
CA VAL A 57 3.52 -5.69 -4.30
C VAL A 57 4.11 -4.35 -3.89
N VAL A 58 3.60 -3.27 -4.47
CA VAL A 58 3.90 -1.90 -4.05
C VAL A 58 2.80 -1.47 -3.08
N THR A 59 3.15 -1.19 -1.82
CA THR A 59 2.18 -0.71 -0.83
C THR A 59 2.01 0.81 -0.92
N GLN A 60 0.90 1.33 -0.39
CA GLN A 60 0.67 2.78 -0.34
C GLN A 60 1.79 3.51 0.41
N ALA A 61 2.33 2.89 1.47
CA ALA A 61 3.45 3.45 2.21
C ALA A 61 4.73 3.58 1.35
N VAL A 62 4.98 2.63 0.43
CA VAL A 62 6.10 2.73 -0.52
C VAL A 62 5.81 3.81 -1.56
N PHE A 63 4.61 3.81 -2.16
CA PHE A 63 4.19 4.80 -3.14
C PHE A 63 4.34 6.25 -2.61
N ASN A 64 3.86 6.50 -1.40
CA ASN A 64 3.97 7.80 -0.74
C ASN A 64 5.43 8.15 -0.39
N ALA A 65 6.19 7.19 0.16
CA ALA A 65 7.60 7.42 0.50
C ALA A 65 8.47 7.69 -0.74
N GLN A 66 8.02 7.19 -1.90
CA GLN A 66 8.66 7.37 -3.18
C GLN A 66 8.32 8.72 -3.85
N ASN A 67 7.33 9.46 -3.31
CA ASN A 67 6.71 10.65 -3.92
C ASN A 67 6.29 10.40 -5.38
N SER A 68 5.76 9.21 -5.65
CA SER A 68 5.34 8.80 -6.98
C SER A 68 4.02 9.47 -7.34
N THR A 69 3.91 10.00 -8.56
CA THR A 69 2.66 10.58 -9.09
C THR A 69 2.09 9.77 -10.25
N VAL A 70 2.93 8.95 -10.89
CA VAL A 70 2.59 8.07 -12.01
C VAL A 70 2.96 6.62 -11.69
N LEU A 71 2.32 5.67 -12.40
CA LEU A 71 2.57 4.24 -12.19
C LEU A 71 4.02 3.85 -12.50
N GLY A 72 4.66 4.52 -13.47
CA GLY A 72 6.07 4.30 -13.80
C GLY A 72 7.00 4.49 -12.61
N ASP A 73 6.82 5.57 -11.84
CA ASP A 73 7.64 5.88 -10.67
C ASP A 73 7.42 4.90 -9.52
N ALA A 74 6.20 4.38 -9.39
CA ALA A 74 5.83 3.40 -8.37
C ALA A 74 6.54 2.05 -8.57
N LEU A 75 6.76 1.67 -9.84
CA LEU A 75 7.32 0.37 -10.21
C LEU A 75 8.86 0.32 -10.15
N ARG A 76 9.55 1.42 -9.83
CA ARG A 76 11.03 1.48 -9.80
C ARG A 76 11.72 0.49 -8.86
N ASN A 77 11.01 0.03 -7.82
CA ASN A 77 11.51 -0.94 -6.85
C ASN A 77 11.26 -2.40 -7.26
N ILE A 78 10.57 -2.64 -8.39
CA ILE A 78 10.15 -3.96 -8.82
C ILE A 78 11.10 -4.50 -9.88
N SER A 79 11.64 -5.69 -9.64
CA SER A 79 12.56 -6.35 -10.56
C SER A 79 11.82 -6.94 -11.77
N GLY A 80 12.42 -6.86 -12.95
CA GLY A 80 11.91 -7.50 -14.17
C GLY A 80 10.80 -6.71 -14.87
N ILE A 81 10.58 -5.46 -14.46
CA ILE A 81 9.72 -4.48 -15.14
C ILE A 81 10.60 -3.37 -15.71
N ASN A 82 10.34 -2.99 -16.95
CA ASN A 82 10.88 -1.78 -17.55
C ASN A 82 9.72 -0.87 -17.95
N VAL A 83 9.84 0.42 -17.62
CA VAL A 83 8.85 1.44 -17.96
C VAL A 83 9.41 2.25 -19.12
N GLN A 84 8.64 2.38 -20.19
CA GLN A 84 8.99 3.18 -21.35
C GLN A 84 7.80 4.05 -21.73
N SER A 85 8.09 5.23 -22.29
CA SER A 85 7.05 6.12 -22.80
C SER A 85 7.04 6.08 -24.32
N GLY A 86 5.89 5.75 -24.89
CA GLY A 86 5.65 5.80 -26.32
C GLY A 86 5.35 7.23 -26.74
N ASN A 87 6.32 7.86 -27.39
CA ASN A 87 6.20 9.21 -27.95
C ASN A 87 5.82 10.30 -26.92
N GLY A 88 5.95 10.04 -25.62
CA GLY A 88 5.53 10.95 -24.54
C GLY A 88 4.00 11.07 -24.37
N VAL A 89 3.22 10.22 -25.04
CA VAL A 89 1.74 10.26 -25.02
C VAL A 89 1.17 9.17 -24.12
N TYR A 90 1.75 7.97 -24.17
CA TYR A 90 1.32 6.83 -23.37
C TYR A 90 2.53 6.14 -22.75
N ASP A 91 2.33 5.54 -21.59
CA ASP A 91 3.35 4.71 -20.95
C ASP A 91 3.02 3.24 -21.22
N TYR A 92 4.05 2.46 -21.52
CA TYR A 92 3.94 1.02 -21.63
C TYR A 92 4.99 0.32 -20.75
N PHE A 93 4.62 -0.87 -20.32
CA PHE A 93 5.39 -1.65 -19.37
C PHE A 93 5.87 -2.93 -20.05
N THR A 94 7.17 -3.17 -20.01
CA THR A 94 7.74 -4.44 -20.46
C THR A 94 8.02 -5.32 -19.26
N ILE A 95 7.29 -6.43 -19.15
CA ILE A 95 7.42 -7.40 -18.05
C ILE A 95 8.11 -8.64 -18.59
N ARG A 96 9.36 -8.88 -18.16
CA ARG A 96 10.18 -10.03 -18.62
C ARG A 96 10.25 -10.19 -20.15
N GLY A 97 10.30 -9.07 -20.87
CA GLY A 97 10.39 -9.04 -22.34
C GLY A 97 9.05 -8.95 -23.08
N PHE A 98 7.91 -9.00 -22.37
CA PHE A 98 6.57 -8.86 -22.96
C PHE A 98 6.01 -7.46 -22.74
N ASN A 99 5.56 -6.82 -23.81
CA ASN A 99 4.96 -5.48 -23.79
C ASN A 99 3.52 -5.52 -23.27
N SER A 100 3.14 -4.56 -22.41
CA SER A 100 1.80 -4.44 -21.86
C SER A 100 0.74 -4.06 -22.88
N LEU A 101 1.09 -3.32 -23.93
CA LEU A 101 0.13 -2.88 -24.96
C LEU A 101 -0.38 -4.03 -25.80
N ASP A 102 0.52 -4.89 -26.27
CA ASP A 102 0.17 -5.99 -27.18
C ASP A 102 -0.37 -7.24 -26.46
N ASN A 103 -0.22 -7.29 -25.13
CA ASN A 103 -0.50 -8.50 -24.33
C ASN A 103 -1.53 -8.25 -23.22
N GLY A 104 -2.19 -7.10 -23.17
CA GLY A 104 -3.25 -6.80 -22.19
C GLY A 104 -2.83 -7.03 -20.73
N LEU A 105 -1.61 -6.63 -20.35
CA LEU A 105 -1.02 -6.99 -19.05
C LEU A 105 -1.45 -6.08 -17.89
N VAL A 106 -2.14 -4.98 -18.16
CA VAL A 106 -2.57 -4.01 -17.17
C VAL A 106 -4.01 -4.30 -16.76
N LEU A 107 -4.21 -4.51 -15.46
CA LEU A 107 -5.53 -4.77 -14.89
C LEU A 107 -5.87 -3.69 -13.87
N THR A 108 -7.07 -3.11 -13.99
CA THR A 108 -7.63 -2.22 -12.98
C THR A 108 -8.70 -2.97 -12.19
N ASN A 109 -8.48 -3.12 -10.87
CA ASN A 109 -9.36 -3.88 -9.98
C ASN A 109 -9.66 -5.31 -10.45
N GLY A 110 -8.72 -5.93 -11.16
CA GLY A 110 -8.82 -7.30 -11.65
C GLY A 110 -9.50 -7.46 -13.01
N THR A 111 -9.96 -6.37 -13.63
CA THR A 111 -10.46 -6.33 -15.01
C THR A 111 -9.39 -5.78 -15.94
N ALA A 112 -9.25 -6.36 -17.13
CA ALA A 112 -8.32 -5.83 -18.14
C ALA A 112 -8.73 -4.41 -18.54
N GLU A 113 -7.75 -3.51 -18.58
CA GLU A 113 -7.96 -2.19 -19.17
C GLU A 113 -8.17 -2.38 -20.68
N PRO A 114 -9.20 -1.77 -21.30
CA PRO A 114 -9.40 -1.89 -22.73
C PRO A 114 -8.22 -1.26 -23.46
N GLU A 115 -7.67 -1.98 -24.42
CA GLU A 115 -6.69 -1.41 -25.35
C GLU A 115 -7.34 -0.21 -26.06
N VAL A 116 -6.73 0.96 -25.93
CA VAL A 116 -7.16 2.14 -26.68
C VAL A 116 -6.81 1.87 -28.14
N THR A 117 -7.76 1.32 -28.90
CA THR A 117 -7.69 1.24 -30.36
C THR A 117 -8.07 2.57 -30.98
#